data_AF-A0A947CFX8-F1
#
_entry.id   AF-A0A947CFX8-F1
#
_cell.length_a   1.000
_cell.length_b   1.000
_cell.length_c   1.000
_cell.angle_alpha   90.00
_cell.angle_beta   90.00
_cell.angle_gamma   90.00
#
_symmetry.space_group_name_H-M   'P 1'
#
loop_
_entity.id
_entity.type
_entity.pdbx_description
1 polymer ?
#
loop_
_entity_poly.entity_id
_entity_poly.type
_entity_poly.pdbx_seq_one_letter_code
_entity_poly.pdbx_strand_id
1 'polypeptide(L)'
;DEASGGNPNCPNSPKPDVAGVAVPPSGYVQSGGALVPEGDPPVLEAASSLDLLESTGVPWDAIVNEGLLVPDYEIPADSWPNFASLPADEWPVVYVTGNATVGPGESGRGVLIVEDNVDMNGSFTWDGVVLVGGYLTSNGFQTVAGTTITGLNELLGETVPASDLGNGNKEFLYDSCKMKMAMKSAFGGLSEVPGSWAERWQ
;
A
#
# COMPACT_ATOMS: atom_id res chain seq x y z
N ASP A 1 9.20 -12.43 -4.52
CA ASP A 1 10.47 -11.92 -5.02
C ASP A 1 10.57 -12.03 -6.53
N GLU A 2 11.22 -11.02 -7.12
CA GLU A 2 11.67 -10.88 -8.52
C GLU A 2 10.71 -10.19 -9.51
N ALA A 3 10.88 -8.87 -9.63
CA ALA A 3 10.70 -8.20 -10.91
C ALA A 3 11.70 -8.79 -11.92
N SER A 4 11.24 -9.05 -13.15
CA SER A 4 12.05 -9.64 -14.22
C SER A 4 13.38 -8.91 -14.40
N GLY A 5 14.50 -9.64 -14.33
CA GLY A 5 15.86 -9.11 -14.45
C GLY A 5 16.01 -8.18 -15.65
N GLY A 6 16.36 -6.92 -15.38
CA GLY A 6 16.63 -5.91 -16.42
C GLY A 6 16.24 -4.48 -16.07
N ASN A 7 15.46 -4.23 -15.01
CA ASN A 7 15.13 -2.86 -14.60
C ASN A 7 16.26 -2.28 -13.72
N PRO A 8 17.02 -1.25 -14.17
CA PRO A 8 18.08 -0.63 -13.37
C PRO A 8 17.56 0.04 -12.09
N ASN A 9 16.25 0.27 -11.98
CA ASN A 9 15.63 0.79 -10.76
C ASN A 9 15.41 -0.30 -9.69
N CYS A 10 15.51 -1.58 -10.05
CA CYS A 10 15.17 -2.72 -9.21
C CYS A 10 16.32 -3.76 -9.21
N PRO A 11 17.38 -3.54 -8.39
CA PRO A 11 18.43 -4.54 -8.24
C PRO A 11 17.88 -5.77 -7.52
N ASN A 12 18.09 -6.95 -8.10
CA ASN A 12 17.86 -8.24 -7.46
C ASN A 12 18.79 -8.34 -6.24
N SER A 13 18.26 -8.10 -5.05
CA SER A 13 18.97 -8.40 -3.82
C SER A 13 17.97 -8.89 -2.79
N PRO A 14 18.16 -10.11 -2.24
CA PRO A 14 17.25 -10.65 -1.24
C PRO A 14 17.32 -9.74 -0.01
N LYS A 15 16.17 -9.16 0.36
CA LYS A 15 16.04 -8.52 1.68
C LYS A 15 15.76 -9.62 2.72
N PRO A 16 16.25 -9.46 3.96
CA PRO A 16 16.10 -10.46 5.02
C PRO A 16 14.64 -10.79 5.26
N ASP A 17 14.35 -12.06 5.60
CA ASP A 17 13.20 -12.58 6.36
C ASP A 17 12.10 -11.52 6.61
N VAL A 18 11.32 -11.21 5.56
CA VAL A 18 10.17 -10.31 5.67
C VAL A 18 9.01 -11.14 6.20
N ALA A 19 8.31 -10.60 7.18
CA ALA A 19 7.13 -11.27 7.70
C ALA A 19 6.06 -11.39 6.61
N GLY A 20 5.37 -12.53 6.54
CA GLY A 20 4.32 -12.74 5.53
C GLY A 20 3.14 -11.80 5.74
N VAL A 21 2.78 -11.57 6.99
CA VAL A 21 1.83 -10.54 7.42
C VAL A 21 2.25 -10.02 8.79
N ALA A 22 2.10 -8.72 9.03
CA ALA A 22 2.25 -8.12 10.35
C ALA A 22 0.88 -7.67 10.87
N VAL A 23 0.53 -8.07 12.09
CA VAL A 23 -0.78 -7.82 12.69
C VAL A 23 -0.66 -7.33 14.13
N PRO A 24 -1.67 -6.62 14.66
CA PRO A 24 -1.79 -6.39 16.10
C PRO A 24 -1.89 -7.72 16.87
N PRO A 25 -1.73 -7.71 18.22
CA PRO A 25 -1.86 -8.92 19.03
C PRO A 25 -3.15 -9.68 18.75
N SER A 26 -3.06 -10.98 18.41
CA SER A 26 -4.21 -11.82 18.05
C SER A 26 -5.01 -11.32 16.82
N GLY A 27 -4.42 -10.48 15.98
CA GLY A 27 -5.08 -9.87 14.82
C GLY A 27 -5.20 -10.80 13.61
N TYR A 28 -4.42 -11.88 13.54
CA TYR A 28 -4.49 -12.85 12.45
C TYR A 28 -5.35 -14.04 12.83
N VAL A 29 -6.46 -14.23 12.09
CA VAL A 29 -7.33 -15.40 12.22
C VAL A 29 -7.55 -16.00 10.83
N GLN A 30 -7.36 -17.31 10.71
CA GLN A 30 -7.70 -18.07 9.49
C GLN A 30 -8.72 -19.16 9.79
N SER A 31 -9.63 -19.40 8.84
CA SER A 31 -10.59 -20.49 8.93
C SER A 31 -10.03 -21.77 8.29
N GLY A 32 -9.51 -22.67 9.12
CA GLY A 32 -9.02 -23.99 8.70
C GLY A 32 -7.73 -23.96 7.87
N GLY A 33 -7.27 -25.14 7.45
CA GLY A 33 -6.10 -25.29 6.57
C GLY A 33 -4.74 -25.09 7.22
N ALA A 34 -3.69 -25.18 6.39
CA ALA A 34 -2.34 -24.76 6.76
C ALA A 34 -2.23 -23.23 6.77
N LEU A 35 -1.26 -22.68 7.49
CA LEU A 35 -0.98 -21.25 7.52
C LEU A 35 -0.72 -20.73 6.11
N VAL A 36 -1.52 -19.74 5.68
CA VAL A 36 -1.45 -19.19 4.31
C VAL A 36 -0.33 -18.16 4.12
N PRO A 37 -0.05 -17.23 5.05
CA PRO A 37 1.01 -16.25 4.89
C PRO A 37 2.37 -16.93 4.67
N GLU A 38 3.10 -16.46 3.67
CA GLU A 38 4.45 -16.90 3.35
C GLU A 38 5.43 -15.79 3.74
N GLY A 39 6.45 -16.11 4.53
CA GLY A 39 7.45 -15.17 5.05
C GLY A 39 8.18 -15.76 6.25
N ASP A 40 9.13 -15.02 6.82
CA ASP A 40 9.83 -15.43 8.05
C ASP A 40 9.90 -14.25 9.04
N PRO A 41 9.09 -14.25 10.13
CA PRO A 41 8.06 -15.25 10.43
C PRO A 41 6.86 -15.13 9.47
N PRO A 42 6.10 -16.21 9.21
CA PRO A 42 4.87 -16.14 8.42
C PRO A 42 3.85 -15.10 8.94
N VAL A 43 3.73 -14.99 10.26
CA VAL A 43 2.92 -13.98 10.95
C VAL A 43 3.80 -13.30 11.99
N LEU A 44 3.91 -11.99 11.93
CA LEU A 44 4.55 -11.16 12.94
C LEU A 44 3.46 -10.46 13.76
N GLU A 45 3.40 -10.76 15.06
CA GLU A 45 2.52 -10.04 15.97
C GLU A 45 3.30 -8.89 16.63
N ALA A 46 2.78 -7.67 16.49
CA ALA A 46 3.31 -6.51 17.19
C ALA A 46 2.83 -6.47 18.65
N ALA A 47 3.43 -5.60 19.46
CA ALA A 47 3.02 -5.40 20.86
C ALA A 47 1.66 -4.69 20.99
N SER A 48 1.33 -3.80 20.06
CA SER A 48 0.03 -3.14 19.91
C SER A 48 -0.22 -2.74 18.45
N SER A 49 -1.46 -2.36 18.12
CA SER A 49 -1.80 -1.80 16.81
C SER A 49 -1.04 -0.50 16.53
N LEU A 50 -0.98 0.39 17.52
CA LEU A 50 -0.26 1.65 17.41
C LEU A 50 1.25 1.43 17.21
N ASP A 51 1.89 0.54 17.97
CA ASP A 51 3.32 0.23 17.79
C ASP A 51 3.60 -0.32 16.38
N LEU A 52 2.69 -1.13 15.83
CA LEU A 52 2.80 -1.65 14.48
C LEU A 52 2.75 -0.51 13.46
N LEU A 53 1.76 0.36 13.56
CA LEU A 53 1.56 1.47 12.63
C LEU A 53 2.70 2.49 12.72
N GLU A 54 3.17 2.83 13.92
CA GLU A 54 4.35 3.69 14.11
C GLU A 54 5.61 3.07 13.49
N SER A 55 5.77 1.74 13.57
CA SER A 55 6.91 1.04 12.96
C SER A 55 6.93 1.09 11.43
N THR A 56 5.78 1.35 10.79
CA THR A 56 5.70 1.50 9.32
C THR A 56 6.38 2.79 8.84
N GLY A 57 6.50 3.80 9.71
CA GLY A 57 7.04 5.11 9.38
C GLY A 57 6.17 5.91 8.40
N VAL A 58 4.92 5.49 8.14
CA VAL A 58 3.98 6.24 7.30
C VAL A 58 3.60 7.55 8.02
N PRO A 59 3.92 8.73 7.46
CA PRO A 59 3.57 10.00 8.07
C PRO A 59 2.10 10.35 7.77
N TRP A 60 1.17 9.55 8.31
CA TRP A 60 -0.24 9.57 7.90
C TRP A 60 -0.91 10.94 8.07
N ASP A 61 -0.72 11.59 9.21
CA ASP A 61 -1.24 12.94 9.46
C ASP A 61 -0.74 13.95 8.42
N ALA A 62 0.53 13.87 8.05
CA ALA A 62 1.10 14.73 7.02
C ALA A 62 0.53 14.44 5.62
N ILE A 63 0.22 13.18 5.33
CA ILE A 63 -0.41 12.77 4.06
C ILE A 63 -1.83 13.33 3.95
N VAL A 64 -2.68 13.14 4.97
CA VAL A 64 -4.11 13.47 4.87
C VAL A 64 -4.43 14.91 5.26
N ASN A 65 -3.68 15.53 6.19
CA ASN A 65 -3.99 16.86 6.72
C ASN A 65 -2.99 17.96 6.29
N GLU A 66 -1.74 17.61 5.95
CA GLU A 66 -0.69 18.61 5.63
C GLU A 66 -0.33 18.67 4.13
N GLY A 67 -0.93 17.81 3.30
CA GLY A 67 -0.68 17.78 1.86
C GLY A 67 0.75 17.34 1.50
N LEU A 68 1.35 16.45 2.30
CA LEU A 68 2.68 15.90 2.04
C LEU A 68 2.77 15.25 0.65
N LEU A 69 1.71 14.56 0.24
CA LEU A 69 1.56 14.00 -1.09
C LEU A 69 0.53 14.83 -1.86
N VAL A 70 0.94 15.31 -3.03
CA VAL A 70 0.02 15.99 -3.95
C VAL A 70 -0.63 14.91 -4.81
N PRO A 71 -1.95 14.67 -4.73
CA PRO A 71 -2.60 13.68 -5.56
C PRO A 71 -2.59 14.11 -7.04
N ASP A 72 -2.32 13.16 -7.93
CA ASP A 72 -2.55 13.34 -9.37
C ASP A 72 -4.06 13.26 -9.68
N TYR A 73 -4.80 12.51 -8.86
CA TYR A 73 -6.25 12.34 -8.94
C TYR A 73 -6.86 12.32 -7.55
N GLU A 74 -7.85 13.20 -7.32
CA GLU A 74 -8.58 13.28 -6.05
C GLU A 74 -10.04 12.87 -6.24
N ILE A 75 -10.44 11.73 -5.69
CA ILE A 75 -11.79 11.16 -5.86
C ILE A 75 -12.66 11.57 -4.67
N PRO A 76 -13.89 12.08 -4.89
CA PRO A 76 -14.66 12.11 -6.15
C PRO A 76 -14.60 13.43 -6.93
N ALA A 77 -13.68 14.35 -6.63
CA ALA A 77 -13.56 15.60 -7.37
C ALA A 77 -13.18 15.35 -8.85
N ASP A 78 -12.31 14.35 -9.05
CA ASP A 78 -11.88 13.82 -10.33
C ASP A 78 -12.55 12.47 -10.65
N SER A 79 -12.42 12.06 -11.91
CA SER A 79 -12.72 10.69 -12.34
C SER A 79 -11.56 9.75 -12.04
N TRP A 80 -11.86 8.49 -11.74
CA TRP A 80 -10.84 7.44 -11.60
C TRP A 80 -9.92 7.39 -12.84
N PRO A 81 -8.59 7.21 -12.66
CA PRO A 81 -7.66 7.22 -13.79
C PRO A 81 -7.95 6.07 -14.76
N ASN A 82 -7.90 6.37 -16.05
CA ASN A 82 -7.90 5.32 -17.08
C ASN A 82 -6.48 4.81 -17.30
N PHE A 83 -6.06 3.82 -16.52
CA PHE A 83 -4.73 3.20 -16.57
C PHE A 83 -4.36 2.58 -17.92
N ALA A 84 -5.33 2.28 -18.79
CA ALA A 84 -5.07 1.83 -20.17
C ALA A 84 -4.65 2.97 -21.10
N SER A 85 -4.96 4.22 -20.75
CA SER A 85 -4.55 5.42 -21.49
C SER A 85 -3.30 6.09 -20.93
N LEU A 86 -2.92 5.79 -19.68
CA LEU A 86 -1.72 6.34 -19.05
C LEU A 86 -0.44 5.62 -19.57
N PRO A 87 0.65 6.36 -19.83
CA PRO A 87 1.98 5.80 -20.08
C PRO A 87 2.34 4.72 -19.06
N ALA A 88 2.85 3.58 -19.52
CA ALA A 88 3.09 2.40 -18.67
C ALA A 88 4.08 2.65 -17.51
N ASP A 89 4.92 3.68 -17.62
CA ASP A 89 5.88 4.14 -16.63
C ASP A 89 5.35 5.24 -15.70
N GLU A 90 4.08 5.63 -15.83
CA GLU A 90 3.39 6.57 -14.94
C GLU A 90 2.79 5.85 -13.74
N TRP A 91 3.09 6.32 -12.53
CA TRP A 91 2.67 5.72 -11.25
C TRP A 91 1.96 6.79 -10.40
N PRO A 92 0.70 7.13 -10.73
CA PRO A 92 0.03 8.27 -10.12
C PRO A 92 -0.26 8.04 -8.63
N VAL A 93 -0.45 9.14 -7.91
CA VAL A 93 -1.07 9.19 -6.59
C VAL A 93 -2.57 9.38 -6.77
N VAL A 94 -3.35 8.37 -6.40
CA VAL A 94 -4.81 8.40 -6.35
C VAL A 94 -5.23 8.56 -4.90
N TYR A 95 -5.84 9.68 -4.56
CA TYR A 95 -6.37 9.96 -3.23
C TYR A 95 -7.89 9.87 -3.24
N VAL A 96 -8.47 9.03 -2.41
CA VAL A 96 -9.92 8.88 -2.25
C VAL A 96 -10.32 9.47 -0.91
N THR A 97 -11.13 10.53 -0.99
CA THR A 97 -11.71 11.17 0.19
C THR A 97 -12.84 10.30 0.73
N GLY A 98 -12.79 9.98 2.02
CA GLY A 98 -13.72 9.08 2.69
C GLY A 98 -13.62 7.60 2.25
N ASN A 99 -14.77 6.91 2.18
CA ASN A 99 -14.84 5.47 1.88
C ASN A 99 -14.76 5.18 0.37
N ALA A 100 -14.16 4.04 0.02
CA ALA A 100 -14.01 3.58 -1.36
C ALA A 100 -14.61 2.20 -1.60
N THR A 101 -15.24 1.99 -2.75
CA THR A 101 -15.49 0.65 -3.30
C THR A 101 -14.74 0.53 -4.61
N VAL A 102 -13.80 -0.41 -4.67
CA VAL A 102 -12.94 -0.64 -5.84
C VAL A 102 -13.16 -2.04 -6.39
N GLY A 103 -13.13 -2.18 -7.71
CA GLY A 103 -13.25 -3.43 -8.43
C GLY A 103 -12.37 -3.47 -9.67
N PRO A 104 -12.65 -4.36 -10.64
CA PRO A 104 -11.82 -4.50 -11.83
C PRO A 104 -11.70 -3.23 -12.67
N GLY A 105 -12.69 -2.33 -12.62
CA GLY A 105 -12.66 -1.04 -13.32
C GLY A 105 -11.70 -0.04 -12.69
N GLU A 106 -11.40 -0.23 -11.41
CA GLU A 106 -10.55 0.63 -10.59
C GLU A 106 -9.12 0.07 -10.46
N SER A 107 -8.84 -1.10 -11.04
CA SER A 107 -7.51 -1.70 -11.10
C SER A 107 -6.47 -0.76 -11.72
N GLY A 108 -5.24 -0.79 -11.21
CA GLY A 108 -4.23 0.17 -11.63
C GLY A 108 -2.86 -0.04 -11.01
N ARG A 109 -2.11 1.06 -10.92
CA ARG A 109 -0.77 1.10 -10.34
C ARG A 109 -0.48 2.46 -9.70
N GLY A 110 0.50 2.52 -8.80
CA GLY A 110 0.92 3.75 -8.15
C GLY A 110 0.68 3.74 -6.65
N VAL A 111 0.33 4.89 -6.09
CA VAL A 111 -0.06 5.02 -4.68
C VAL A 111 -1.57 5.23 -4.63
N LEU A 112 -2.28 4.28 -4.02
CA LEU A 112 -3.69 4.43 -3.69
C LEU A 112 -3.81 4.79 -2.21
N ILE A 113 -4.45 5.92 -1.92
CA ILE A 113 -4.71 6.41 -0.57
C ILE A 113 -6.22 6.46 -0.40
N VAL A 114 -6.75 5.77 0.61
CA VAL A 114 -8.17 5.82 1.00
C VAL A 114 -8.24 6.33 2.43
N GLU A 115 -8.92 7.45 2.63
CA GLU A 115 -8.99 8.12 3.93
C GLU A 115 -9.74 7.31 4.98
N ASP A 116 -10.86 6.68 4.59
CA ASP A 116 -11.64 5.81 5.48
C ASP A 116 -11.47 4.33 5.08
N ASN A 117 -12.58 3.60 4.87
CA ASN A 117 -12.59 2.18 4.62
C ASN A 117 -12.59 1.87 3.12
N VAL A 118 -12.05 0.71 2.75
CA VAL A 118 -12.07 0.22 1.37
C VAL A 118 -12.72 -1.14 1.24
N ASP A 119 -13.66 -1.26 0.32
CA ASP A 119 -14.22 -2.54 -0.13
C ASP A 119 -13.64 -2.91 -1.50
N MET A 120 -12.75 -3.90 -1.53
CA MET A 120 -12.19 -4.48 -2.76
C MET A 120 -13.06 -5.64 -3.24
N ASN A 121 -13.72 -5.46 -4.38
CA ASN A 121 -14.68 -6.42 -4.94
C ASN A 121 -14.23 -7.03 -6.26
N GLY A 122 -14.70 -8.24 -6.57
CA GLY A 122 -14.46 -8.87 -7.87
C GLY A 122 -13.00 -9.31 -8.06
N SER A 123 -12.34 -8.74 -9.07
CA SER A 123 -10.95 -9.03 -9.47
C SER A 123 -10.09 -7.77 -9.55
N PHE A 124 -10.13 -6.94 -8.50
CA PHE A 124 -9.29 -5.75 -8.38
C PHE A 124 -7.81 -6.14 -8.27
N THR A 125 -6.98 -5.38 -8.98
CA THR A 125 -5.54 -5.59 -9.04
C THR A 125 -4.82 -4.26 -8.87
N TRP A 126 -3.79 -4.24 -8.02
CA TRP A 126 -2.99 -3.04 -7.82
C TRP A 126 -1.49 -3.34 -7.80
N ASP A 127 -0.74 -2.62 -8.62
CA ASP A 127 0.72 -2.61 -8.59
C ASP A 127 1.20 -1.37 -7.82
N GLY A 128 1.78 -1.53 -6.63
CA GLY A 128 2.33 -0.42 -5.86
C GLY A 128 1.87 -0.38 -4.41
N VAL A 129 1.58 0.82 -3.91
CA VAL A 129 1.28 1.03 -2.49
C VAL A 129 -0.20 1.31 -2.31
N VAL A 130 -0.83 0.65 -1.33
CA VAL A 130 -2.20 0.89 -0.89
C VAL A 130 -2.17 1.29 0.59
N LEU A 131 -2.63 2.50 0.88
CA LEU A 131 -2.74 3.06 2.23
C LEU A 131 -4.22 3.27 2.55
N VAL A 132 -4.68 2.75 3.67
CA VAL A 132 -6.08 2.83 4.10
C VAL A 132 -6.12 3.33 5.54
N GLY A 133 -6.89 4.40 5.79
CA GLY A 133 -7.07 4.94 7.13
C GLY A 133 -7.91 4.04 8.03
N GLY A 134 -9.02 3.53 7.49
CA GLY A 134 -9.91 2.58 8.16
C GLY A 134 -9.53 1.12 7.91
N TYR A 135 -10.53 0.28 7.74
CA TYR A 135 -10.37 -1.16 7.47
C TYR A 135 -10.58 -1.51 5.99
N LEU A 136 -10.13 -2.70 5.62
CA LEU A 136 -10.21 -3.27 4.28
C LEU A 136 -11.09 -4.52 4.28
N THR A 137 -12.17 -4.48 3.50
CA THR A 137 -12.92 -5.69 3.13
C THR A 137 -12.48 -6.14 1.75
N SER A 138 -12.19 -7.42 1.59
CA SER A 138 -11.74 -7.97 0.31
C SER A 138 -12.61 -9.15 -0.10
N ASN A 139 -13.49 -8.95 -1.07
CA ASN A 139 -14.45 -9.93 -1.57
C ASN A 139 -14.09 -10.37 -2.99
N GLY A 140 -13.77 -11.65 -3.19
CA GLY A 140 -13.49 -12.22 -4.51
C GLY A 140 -12.05 -12.69 -4.67
N PHE A 141 -11.39 -12.28 -5.76
CA PHE A 141 -9.99 -12.59 -6.06
C PHE A 141 -9.22 -11.27 -6.12
N GLN A 142 -8.34 -10.96 -5.17
CA GLN A 142 -7.58 -9.71 -5.22
C GLN A 142 -6.09 -9.98 -5.34
N THR A 143 -5.40 -9.19 -6.15
CA THR A 143 -3.94 -9.23 -6.27
C THR A 143 -3.39 -7.82 -6.08
N VAL A 144 -2.63 -7.62 -5.00
CA VAL A 144 -1.85 -6.39 -4.79
C VAL A 144 -0.38 -6.76 -4.74
N ALA A 145 0.40 -6.23 -5.68
CA ALA A 145 1.85 -6.41 -5.73
C ALA A 145 2.55 -5.11 -5.30
N GLY A 146 3.04 -5.08 -4.07
CA GLY A 146 3.74 -3.94 -3.48
C GLY A 146 3.59 -3.91 -1.96
N THR A 147 2.75 -3.03 -1.40
CA THR A 147 2.41 -3.08 0.03
C THR A 147 1.00 -2.58 0.27
N THR A 148 0.35 -3.14 1.29
CA THR A 148 -0.96 -2.71 1.77
C THR A 148 -0.87 -2.46 3.27
N ILE A 149 -1.26 -1.28 3.72
CA ILE A 149 -1.30 -0.90 5.13
C ILE A 149 -2.70 -0.34 5.43
N THR A 150 -3.32 -0.87 6.47
CA THR A 150 -4.68 -0.52 6.93
C THR A 150 -4.63 0.02 8.36
N GLY A 151 -5.71 0.65 8.81
CA GLY A 151 -5.83 1.17 10.18
C GLY A 151 -5.03 2.44 10.46
N LEU A 152 -4.56 3.15 9.42
CA LEU A 152 -3.70 4.33 9.60
C LEU A 152 -4.37 5.47 10.40
N ASN A 153 -5.70 5.53 10.47
CA ASN A 153 -6.41 6.53 11.29
C ASN A 153 -6.16 6.36 12.80
N GLU A 154 -5.67 5.19 13.27
CA GLU A 154 -5.18 5.07 14.65
C GLU A 154 -3.99 6.02 14.94
N LEU A 155 -3.18 6.36 13.93
CA LEU A 155 -2.11 7.37 14.05
C LEU A 155 -2.65 8.79 14.26
N LEU A 156 -3.91 9.05 13.92
CA LEU A 156 -4.63 10.31 14.19
C LEU A 156 -5.33 10.28 15.57
N GLY A 157 -5.22 9.17 16.31
CA GLY A 157 -5.91 8.96 17.58
C GLY A 157 -7.35 8.47 17.44
N GLU A 158 -7.75 8.01 16.25
CA GLU A 158 -9.06 7.39 16.04
C GLU A 158 -9.08 5.92 16.48
N THR A 159 -10.27 5.38 16.73
CA THR A 159 -10.45 3.96 16.99
C THR A 159 -10.87 3.27 15.70
N VAL A 160 -9.98 2.44 15.13
CA VAL A 160 -10.30 1.59 13.97
C VAL A 160 -10.70 0.20 14.47
N PRO A 161 -11.84 -0.37 14.04
CA PRO A 161 -12.19 -1.74 14.40
C PRO A 161 -11.24 -2.75 13.73
N ALA A 162 -10.88 -3.81 14.46
CA ALA A 162 -10.15 -4.96 13.91
C ALA A 162 -11.09 -5.81 13.02
N SER A 163 -11.43 -5.29 11.84
CA SER A 163 -12.42 -5.86 10.92
C SER A 163 -11.90 -6.02 9.49
N ASP A 164 -10.58 -6.08 9.30
CA ASP A 164 -10.03 -6.48 8.00
C ASP A 164 -10.46 -7.90 7.66
N LEU A 165 -11.12 -8.06 6.51
CA LEU A 165 -11.76 -9.30 6.10
C LEU A 165 -11.32 -9.73 4.71
N GLY A 166 -10.64 -10.88 4.62
CA GLY A 166 -10.28 -11.52 3.35
C GLY A 166 -11.23 -12.67 2.99
N ASN A 167 -12.22 -12.42 2.13
CA ASN A 167 -13.14 -13.45 1.61
C ASN A 167 -12.72 -13.94 0.21
N GLY A 168 -12.36 -15.22 0.10
CA GLY A 168 -11.90 -15.83 -1.16
C GLY A 168 -10.38 -15.79 -1.31
N ASN A 169 -9.89 -15.90 -2.54
CA ASN A 169 -8.45 -15.95 -2.80
C ASN A 169 -7.85 -14.52 -2.74
N LYS A 170 -6.67 -14.39 -2.13
CA LYS A 170 -5.99 -13.11 -1.92
C LYS A 170 -4.50 -13.30 -2.16
N GLU A 171 -3.93 -12.40 -2.93
CA GLU A 171 -2.49 -12.32 -3.16
C GLU A 171 -2.06 -10.90 -2.82
N PHE A 172 -1.72 -10.68 -1.54
CA PHE A 172 -1.05 -9.46 -1.10
C PHE A 172 0.44 -9.78 -1.03
N LEU A 173 1.17 -9.37 -2.06
CA LEU A 173 2.56 -9.72 -2.27
C LEU A 173 3.43 -8.51 -1.99
N TYR A 174 4.44 -8.68 -1.13
CA TYR A 174 5.46 -7.66 -0.99
C TYR A 174 6.28 -7.55 -2.28
N ASP A 175 6.25 -6.39 -2.94
CA ASP A 175 7.09 -6.09 -4.11
C ASP A 175 7.80 -4.74 -3.96
N SER A 176 9.06 -4.82 -3.54
CA SER A 176 9.90 -3.63 -3.31
C SER A 176 10.15 -2.80 -4.58
N CYS A 177 10.08 -3.39 -5.78
CA CYS A 177 10.27 -2.69 -7.05
C CYS A 177 9.05 -1.81 -7.35
N LYS A 178 7.85 -2.39 -7.21
CA LYS A 178 6.57 -1.69 -7.39
C LYS A 178 6.39 -0.58 -6.35
N MET A 179 6.76 -0.85 -5.10
CA MET A 179 6.80 0.18 -4.05
C MET A 179 7.76 1.33 -4.41
N LYS A 180 8.98 1.03 -4.85
CA LYS A 180 9.96 2.06 -5.20
C LYS A 180 9.48 2.94 -6.37
N MET A 181 8.84 2.35 -7.37
CA MET A 181 8.27 3.09 -8.50
C MET A 181 7.13 4.02 -8.05
N ALA A 182 6.21 3.51 -7.23
CA ALA A 182 5.11 4.29 -6.66
C ALA A 182 5.62 5.45 -5.80
N MET A 183 6.55 5.18 -4.88
CA MET A 183 7.11 6.19 -3.98
C MET A 183 7.96 7.24 -4.71
N LYS A 184 8.72 6.85 -5.74
CA LYS A 184 9.50 7.80 -6.56
C LYS A 184 8.60 8.84 -7.24
N SER A 185 7.42 8.42 -7.67
CA SER A 185 6.42 9.29 -8.28
C SER A 185 5.79 10.22 -7.23
N ALA A 186 5.32 9.64 -6.12
CA ALA A 186 4.60 10.35 -5.06
C ALA A 186 5.41 11.47 -4.37
N PHE A 187 6.70 11.24 -4.12
CA PHE A 187 7.56 12.23 -3.45
C PHE A 187 8.26 13.19 -4.42
N GLY A 188 7.85 13.22 -5.69
CA GLY A 188 8.33 14.19 -6.66
C GLY A 188 9.84 14.08 -6.92
N GLY A 189 10.25 13.06 -7.67
CA GLY A 189 11.49 13.14 -8.44
C GLY A 189 12.78 13.41 -7.64
N LEU A 190 12.88 12.97 -6.37
CA LEU A 190 14.18 12.70 -5.75
C LEU A 190 14.82 11.52 -6.49
N SER A 191 15.32 11.81 -7.68
CA SER A 191 16.23 10.91 -8.37
C SER A 191 17.57 11.02 -7.66
N GLU A 192 18.06 9.93 -7.11
CA GLU A 192 19.50 9.81 -6.87
C GLU A 192 20.20 10.07 -8.20
N VAL A 193 20.85 11.23 -8.34
CA VAL A 193 21.78 11.48 -9.42
C VAL A 193 23.13 11.02 -8.87
N PRO A 194 23.73 9.92 -9.35
CA PRO A 194 25.03 9.49 -8.87
C PRO A 194 26.04 10.64 -9.05
N GLY A 195 26.59 11.14 -7.94
CA GLY A 195 27.49 12.29 -7.92
C GLY A 195 26.85 13.66 -7.63
N SER A 196 25.56 13.76 -7.31
CA SER A 196 24.98 15.02 -6.82
C SER A 196 25.24 15.24 -5.32
N TRP A 197 25.75 16.42 -4.98
CA TRP A 197 25.82 16.96 -3.63
C TRP A 197 24.57 17.81 -3.37
N ALA A 198 23.86 17.55 -2.27
CA ALA A 198 22.79 18.40 -1.77
C ALA A 198 23.19 18.96 -0.40
N GLU A 199 23.16 20.28 -0.26
CA GLU A 199 23.28 20.97 1.02
C GLU A 199 22.09 21.92 1.18
N ARG A 200 21.55 22.00 2.40
CA ARG A 200 20.48 22.92 2.74
C ARG A 200 21.09 24.07 3.54
N TRP A 201 21.27 25.22 2.91
CA TRP A 201 21.54 26.46 3.62
C TRP A 201 20.19 27.12 3.96
N GLN A 202 19.78 27.01 5.23
CA GLN A 202 19.10 28.04 6.03
C GLN A 202 18.94 27.54 7.46
#